data_AF-A0A8J8IVI8-F1
#
_entry.id   AF-A0A8J8IVI8-F1
#
_cell.length_a   1.000
_cell.length_b   1.000
_cell.length_c   1.000
_cell.angle_alpha   90.00
_cell.angle_beta   90.00
_cell.angle_gamma   90.00
#
_symmetry.space_group_name_H-M   'P 1'
#
loop_
_entity.id
_entity.type
_entity.pdbx_description
1 polymer ?
#
loop_
_entity_poly.entity_id
_entity_poly.type
_entity_poly.pdbx_seq_one_letter_code
_entity_poly.pdbx_strand_id
1 'polypeptide(L)'
;MRYRGQIFSLDAMLALVMVIVMLGTITSTSTVLQNEISAMVDWYERVNIASNMLDVLTKNPGNPTDWNKDISNLKSLGLRSNTYPYAVSYDKISALMKLEDSTAVINSLINMSNHKDFELRLYLPNTTISLTGYFPKRVFIDLSDGRDRNIQIGQGSTGNNPFDAANVTLNGDNLPKRNQPYSLSPGDVLAFYALEDITVHDRKNGEDYPISAPAYVEIQVISTGSNFQVKWSDSGLHITGQGQVRIVVEGYQKSTITVNVDVTEPEELTAPSYRIAVINGSKVDDDAVIQRSRDRSPWIEYIERKVTVEKFRYEENINVDFSSTTEWIVGRLTMNVPEYSYFRVTVAPQYTGRIILVARDGEEYRGVLIEKQSSDSVIQAIVATSDDSSPPKFYQGNKTSVDVPWSSIFQAFDTSVGSKVITVWIYGNTFDGTVEIKDMGHLDTMMEPKFERTILKLWVWDDS
;
A
#
# COMPACT_ATOMS: atom_id res chain seq x y z
N MET A 1 -28.40 73.42 -76.77
CA MET A 1 -27.75 73.47 -75.44
C MET A 1 -28.50 72.72 -74.33
N ARG A 2 -29.44 71.79 -74.60
CA ARG A 2 -30.20 71.06 -73.56
C ARG A 2 -29.72 69.63 -73.21
N TYR A 3 -28.78 69.04 -73.97
CA TYR A 3 -28.32 67.66 -73.76
C TYR A 3 -27.03 67.49 -72.94
N ARG A 4 -26.26 68.56 -72.66
CA ARG A 4 -24.99 68.46 -71.90
C ARG A 4 -25.15 68.55 -70.38
N GLY A 5 -26.22 69.17 -69.88
CA GLY A 5 -26.52 69.25 -68.44
C GLY A 5 -27.09 67.96 -67.83
N GLN A 6 -27.82 67.17 -68.63
CA GLN A 6 -28.37 65.88 -68.19
C GLN A 6 -27.31 64.77 -68.08
N ILE A 7 -26.27 64.79 -68.93
CA ILE A 7 -25.16 63.83 -68.85
C ILE A 7 -24.32 64.08 -67.59
N PHE A 8 -24.08 65.36 -67.25
CA PHE A 8 -23.33 65.73 -66.05
C PHE A 8 -24.07 65.38 -64.74
N SER A 9 -25.40 65.49 -64.70
CA SER A 9 -26.18 65.08 -63.52
C SER A 9 -26.30 63.56 -63.39
N LEU A 10 -26.32 62.83 -64.50
CA LEU A 10 -26.43 61.36 -64.50
C LEU A 10 -25.12 60.72 -64.05
N ASP A 11 -23.96 61.21 -64.52
CA ASP A 11 -22.65 60.74 -64.06
C ASP A 11 -22.39 61.09 -62.59
N ALA A 12 -22.80 62.28 -62.13
CA ALA A 12 -22.71 62.65 -60.73
C ALA A 12 -23.60 61.78 -59.82
N MET A 13 -24.81 61.42 -60.29
CA MET A 13 -25.71 60.52 -59.57
C MET A 13 -25.17 59.09 -59.55
N LEU A 14 -24.59 58.61 -60.66
CA LEU A 14 -23.95 57.29 -60.74
C LEU A 14 -22.73 57.20 -59.82
N ALA A 15 -21.90 58.25 -59.77
CA ALA A 15 -20.77 58.35 -58.86
C ALA A 15 -21.23 58.36 -57.39
N LEU A 16 -22.31 59.09 -57.07
CA LEU A 16 -22.87 59.10 -55.71
C LEU A 16 -23.41 57.72 -55.30
N VAL A 17 -24.14 57.06 -56.19
CA VAL A 17 -24.66 55.70 -55.94
C VAL A 17 -23.52 54.71 -55.75
N MET A 18 -22.46 54.78 -56.57
CA MET A 18 -21.27 53.94 -56.40
C MET A 18 -20.59 54.19 -55.04
N VAL A 19 -20.45 55.45 -54.62
CA VAL A 19 -19.87 55.79 -53.31
C VAL A 19 -20.72 55.26 -52.16
N ILE A 20 -22.06 55.38 -52.24
CA ILE A 20 -22.97 54.86 -51.20
C ILE A 20 -22.89 53.33 -51.12
N VAL A 21 -22.85 52.64 -52.26
CA VAL A 21 -22.71 51.17 -52.30
C VAL A 21 -21.34 50.75 -51.77
N MET A 22 -20.25 51.43 -52.15
CA MET A 22 -18.91 51.16 -51.60
C MET A 22 -18.82 51.40 -50.10
N LEU A 23 -19.41 52.49 -49.59
CA LEU A 23 -19.47 52.74 -48.14
C LEU A 23 -20.30 51.68 -47.42
N GLY A 24 -21.41 51.24 -48.00
CA GLY A 24 -22.23 50.16 -47.48
C GLY A 24 -21.49 48.82 -47.44
N THR A 25 -20.77 48.46 -48.50
CA THR A 25 -19.97 47.22 -48.53
C THR A 25 -18.78 47.30 -47.58
N ILE A 26 -18.06 48.42 -47.52
CA ILE A 26 -16.95 48.61 -46.55
C ILE A 26 -17.48 48.48 -45.12
N THR A 27 -18.62 49.10 -44.80
CA THR A 27 -19.21 49.02 -43.46
C THR A 27 -19.63 47.60 -43.13
N SER A 28 -20.31 46.91 -44.05
CA SER A 28 -20.74 45.52 -43.87
C SER A 28 -19.56 44.56 -43.72
N THR A 29 -18.52 44.69 -44.57
CA THR A 29 -17.31 43.87 -44.47
C THR A 29 -16.55 44.18 -43.19
N SER A 30 -16.48 45.45 -42.77
CA SER A 30 -15.86 45.83 -41.49
C SER A 30 -16.58 45.20 -40.30
N THR A 31 -17.91 45.16 -40.30
CA THR A 31 -18.67 44.51 -39.22
C THR A 31 -18.50 43.00 -39.22
N VAL A 32 -18.42 42.37 -40.41
CA VAL A 32 -18.17 40.93 -40.52
C VAL A 32 -16.78 40.59 -40.00
N LEU A 33 -15.75 41.34 -40.41
CA LEU A 33 -14.38 41.15 -39.93
C LEU A 33 -14.24 41.38 -38.42
N GLN A 34 -14.89 42.42 -37.88
CA GLN A 34 -14.92 42.64 -36.43
C GLN A 34 -15.57 41.46 -35.70
N ASN A 35 -16.68 40.93 -36.20
CA ASN A 35 -17.33 39.78 -35.60
C ASN A 35 -16.48 38.50 -35.70
N GLU A 36 -15.80 38.28 -36.83
CA GLU A 36 -14.88 37.14 -36.99
C GLU A 36 -13.65 37.24 -36.09
N ILE A 37 -13.06 38.44 -35.97
CA ILE A 37 -11.92 38.67 -35.07
C ILE A 37 -12.35 38.48 -33.62
N SER A 38 -13.49 39.02 -33.20
CA SER A 38 -14.03 38.81 -31.85
C SER A 38 -14.30 37.33 -31.59
N ALA A 39 -14.90 36.60 -32.55
CA ALA A 39 -15.13 35.17 -32.42
C ALA A 39 -13.81 34.36 -32.33
N MET A 40 -12.77 34.74 -33.08
CA MET A 40 -11.45 34.13 -32.99
C MET A 40 -10.77 34.40 -31.65
N VAL A 41 -10.86 35.63 -31.12
CA VAL A 41 -10.32 35.99 -29.81
C VAL A 41 -11.06 35.23 -28.71
N ASP A 42 -12.38 35.21 -28.74
CA ASP A 42 -13.22 34.46 -27.79
C ASP A 42 -12.90 32.96 -27.83
N TRP A 43 -12.72 32.39 -29.03
CA TRP A 43 -12.32 30.99 -29.18
C TRP A 43 -10.93 30.74 -28.59
N TYR A 44 -9.96 31.62 -28.84
CA TYR A 44 -8.62 31.50 -28.29
C TYR A 44 -8.60 31.60 -26.76
N GLU A 45 -9.39 32.51 -26.17
CA GLU A 45 -9.52 32.60 -24.72
C GLU A 45 -10.12 31.31 -24.13
N ARG A 46 -11.16 30.77 -24.76
CA ARG A 46 -11.83 29.52 -24.34
C ARG A 46 -10.90 28.31 -24.34
N VAL A 47 -10.17 28.09 -25.44
CA VAL A 47 -9.26 26.93 -25.59
C VAL A 47 -8.17 26.92 -24.51
N ASN A 48 -7.78 28.08 -23.99
CA ASN A 48 -6.76 28.18 -22.95
C ASN A 48 -7.28 27.95 -21.52
N ILE A 49 -8.59 28.01 -21.26
CA ILE A 49 -9.14 27.89 -19.90
C ILE A 49 -8.75 26.55 -19.26
N ALA A 50 -8.98 25.44 -19.96
CA ALA A 50 -8.70 24.11 -19.42
C ALA A 50 -7.19 23.90 -19.17
N SER A 51 -6.35 24.38 -20.09
CA SER A 51 -4.89 24.33 -19.94
C SER A 51 -4.40 25.18 -18.77
N ASN A 52 -4.90 26.41 -18.65
CA ASN A 52 -4.57 27.33 -17.57
C ASN A 52 -5.02 26.79 -16.20
N MET A 53 -6.22 26.21 -16.12
CA MET A 53 -6.72 25.59 -14.90
C MET A 53 -5.83 24.42 -14.47
N LEU A 54 -5.48 23.49 -15.36
CA LEU A 54 -4.55 22.41 -15.03
C LEU A 54 -3.14 22.92 -14.72
N ASP A 55 -2.67 24.00 -15.36
CA ASP A 55 -1.39 24.64 -15.05
C ASP A 55 -1.39 25.22 -13.63
N VAL A 56 -2.41 25.95 -13.24
CA VAL A 56 -2.54 26.48 -11.88
C VAL A 56 -2.59 25.32 -10.88
N LEU A 57 -3.41 24.30 -11.14
CA LEU A 57 -3.52 23.14 -10.27
C LEU A 57 -2.20 22.37 -10.13
N THR A 58 -1.44 22.16 -11.20
CA THR A 58 -0.28 21.23 -11.16
C THR A 58 1.07 21.94 -11.02
N LYS A 59 1.17 23.22 -11.39
CA LYS A 59 2.42 24.01 -11.35
C LYS A 59 2.46 25.01 -10.20
N ASN A 60 1.38 25.20 -9.44
CA ASN A 60 1.34 26.08 -8.27
C ASN A 60 1.08 25.27 -6.99
N PRO A 61 1.77 25.58 -5.87
CA PRO A 61 1.47 24.96 -4.56
C PRO A 61 0.16 25.46 -3.94
N GLY A 62 -0.46 26.49 -4.50
CA GLY A 62 -1.59 27.19 -3.92
C GLY A 62 -1.15 28.36 -3.05
N ASN A 63 -2.13 29.17 -2.64
CA ASN A 63 -1.95 30.32 -1.77
C ASN A 63 -3.05 30.33 -0.69
N PRO A 64 -2.70 30.11 0.59
CA PRO A 64 -1.35 29.81 1.09
C PRO A 64 -0.84 28.43 0.61
N THR A 65 0.47 28.20 0.67
CA THR A 65 1.11 26.97 0.17
C THR A 65 0.71 25.70 0.92
N ASP A 66 0.17 25.87 2.13
CA ASP A 66 -0.26 24.85 3.08
C ASP A 66 -1.78 24.86 3.29
N TRP A 67 -2.54 25.35 2.30
CA TRP A 67 -4.00 25.40 2.35
C TRP A 67 -4.67 24.06 2.71
N ASN A 68 -4.00 22.94 2.47
CA ASN A 68 -4.48 21.60 2.83
C ASN A 68 -4.54 21.37 4.35
N LYS A 69 -3.92 22.23 5.16
CA LYS A 69 -4.01 22.23 6.62
C LYS A 69 -5.06 23.21 7.15
N ASP A 70 -5.20 24.36 6.49
CA ASP A 70 -6.20 25.39 6.83
C ASP A 70 -6.70 26.11 5.57
N ILE A 71 -8.00 26.00 5.32
CA ILE A 71 -8.67 26.63 4.18
C ILE A 71 -9.22 28.03 4.45
N SER A 72 -9.13 28.53 5.69
CA SER A 72 -9.73 29.81 6.11
C SER A 72 -9.27 31.00 5.26
N ASN A 73 -8.03 30.93 4.75
CA ASN A 73 -7.39 31.97 3.94
C ASN A 73 -7.10 31.52 2.50
N LEU A 74 -7.78 30.47 2.00
CA LEU A 74 -7.57 29.95 0.65
C LEU A 74 -7.90 31.02 -0.40
N LYS A 75 -6.88 31.44 -1.16
CA LYS A 75 -7.00 32.38 -2.28
C LYS A 75 -6.92 31.67 -3.63
N SER A 76 -6.03 30.69 -3.74
CA SER A 76 -5.84 29.89 -4.94
C SER A 76 -5.48 28.47 -4.55
N LEU A 77 -6.23 27.51 -5.06
CA LEU A 77 -5.87 26.10 -4.94
C LEU A 77 -4.64 25.79 -5.79
N GLY A 78 -3.89 24.78 -5.38
CA GLY A 78 -2.75 24.26 -6.12
C GLY A 78 -2.26 22.97 -5.50
N LEU A 79 -1.95 21.98 -6.32
CA LEU A 79 -1.58 20.64 -5.92
C LEU A 79 -0.07 20.43 -5.91
N ARG A 80 0.74 21.36 -6.47
CA ARG A 80 2.20 21.19 -6.51
C ARG A 80 2.76 21.00 -5.10
N SER A 81 3.72 20.11 -4.97
CA SER A 81 4.51 19.98 -3.75
C SER A 81 5.18 21.28 -3.37
N ASN A 82 5.32 21.50 -2.07
CA ASN A 82 6.13 22.60 -1.54
C ASN A 82 7.63 22.28 -1.60
N THR A 83 7.98 20.99 -1.59
CA THR A 83 9.36 20.49 -1.48
C THR A 83 9.90 19.98 -2.81
N TYR A 84 9.05 19.39 -3.65
CA TYR A 84 9.44 18.75 -4.92
C TYR A 84 8.74 19.41 -6.11
N PRO A 85 9.34 20.46 -6.73
CA PRO A 85 8.66 21.29 -7.74
C PRO A 85 8.18 20.57 -9.01
N TYR A 86 8.69 19.36 -9.26
CA TYR A 86 8.29 18.52 -10.39
C TYR A 86 7.12 17.58 -10.06
N ALA A 87 6.67 17.53 -8.81
CA ALA A 87 5.63 16.63 -8.33
C ALA A 87 4.43 17.39 -7.73
N VAL A 88 3.27 16.73 -7.73
CA VAL A 88 2.09 17.14 -6.98
C VAL A 88 2.03 16.39 -5.64
N SER A 89 1.45 17.01 -4.62
CA SER A 89 1.37 16.48 -3.26
C SER A 89 0.15 15.59 -3.08
N TYR A 90 0.38 14.32 -2.67
CA TYR A 90 -0.71 13.41 -2.30
C TYR A 90 -1.57 13.96 -1.16
N ASP A 91 -0.98 14.67 -0.19
CA ASP A 91 -1.70 15.28 0.92
C ASP A 91 -2.67 16.36 0.44
N LYS A 92 -2.26 17.17 -0.55
CA LYS A 92 -3.12 18.18 -1.17
C LYS A 92 -4.24 17.56 -1.98
N ILE A 93 -3.96 16.47 -2.70
CA ILE A 93 -4.99 15.70 -3.42
C ILE A 93 -5.99 15.11 -2.42
N SER A 94 -5.49 14.48 -1.36
CA SER A 94 -6.32 13.89 -0.30
C SER A 94 -7.14 14.93 0.45
N ALA A 95 -6.60 16.14 0.68
CA ALA A 95 -7.34 17.25 1.26
C ALA A 95 -8.42 17.77 0.30
N LEU A 96 -8.13 17.89 -1.00
CA LEU A 96 -9.13 18.24 -2.02
C LEU A 96 -10.29 17.23 -2.02
N MET A 97 -10.00 15.93 -1.95
CA MET A 97 -11.01 14.87 -1.85
C MET A 97 -11.91 15.02 -0.62
N LYS A 98 -11.32 15.32 0.54
CA LYS A 98 -12.07 15.48 1.80
C LYS A 98 -12.86 16.79 1.90
N LEU A 99 -12.42 17.84 1.19
CA LEU A 99 -12.97 19.19 1.27
C LEU A 99 -13.75 19.57 0.00
N GLU A 100 -14.22 18.58 -0.76
CA GLU A 100 -14.90 18.80 -2.04
C GLU A 100 -16.17 19.63 -1.94
N ASP A 101 -16.86 19.59 -0.79
CA ASP A 101 -18.07 20.38 -0.52
C ASP A 101 -17.77 21.76 0.07
N SER A 102 -16.50 22.09 0.32
CA SER A 102 -16.12 23.39 0.86
C SER A 102 -16.36 24.50 -0.15
N THR A 103 -17.16 25.49 0.23
CA THR A 103 -17.42 26.68 -0.60
C THR A 103 -16.13 27.40 -1.00
N ALA A 104 -15.12 27.43 -0.13
CA ALA A 104 -13.83 28.06 -0.46
C ALA A 104 -13.09 27.30 -1.58
N VAL A 105 -13.11 25.96 -1.53
CA VAL A 105 -12.49 25.09 -2.54
C VAL A 105 -13.25 25.21 -3.86
N ILE A 106 -14.58 25.08 -3.83
CA ILE A 106 -15.45 25.20 -5.01
C ILE A 106 -15.26 26.57 -5.67
N ASN A 107 -15.31 27.66 -4.91
CA ASN A 107 -15.11 29.01 -5.45
C ASN A 107 -13.71 29.18 -6.06
N SER A 108 -12.68 28.61 -5.43
CA SER A 108 -11.33 28.65 -6.01
C SER A 108 -11.27 27.91 -7.36
N LEU A 109 -11.96 26.78 -7.50
CA LEU A 109 -11.99 26.03 -8.76
C LEU A 109 -12.82 26.76 -9.83
N ILE A 110 -13.95 27.36 -9.47
CA ILE A 110 -14.78 28.20 -10.36
C ILE A 110 -13.98 29.39 -10.89
N ASN A 111 -13.17 30.04 -10.04
CA ASN A 111 -12.32 31.14 -10.46
C ASN A 111 -11.27 30.67 -11.49
N MET A 112 -10.73 29.45 -11.35
CA MET A 112 -9.79 28.87 -12.31
C MET A 112 -10.44 28.48 -13.63
N SER A 113 -11.71 28.05 -13.59
CA SER A 113 -12.48 27.75 -14.81
C SER A 113 -13.03 29.01 -15.49
N ASN A 114 -12.72 30.21 -14.99
CA ASN A 114 -13.30 31.47 -15.47
C ASN A 114 -14.84 31.44 -15.48
N HIS A 115 -15.43 30.92 -14.39
CA HIS A 115 -16.87 30.73 -14.21
C HIS A 115 -17.54 29.81 -15.24
N LYS A 116 -16.77 28.99 -15.96
CA LYS A 116 -17.29 27.94 -16.84
C LYS A 116 -17.59 26.67 -16.07
N ASP A 117 -18.49 25.87 -16.63
CA ASP A 117 -18.76 24.53 -16.13
C ASP A 117 -17.54 23.65 -16.37
N PHE A 118 -17.27 22.74 -15.44
CA PHE A 118 -16.15 21.81 -15.59
C PHE A 118 -16.37 20.49 -14.87
N GLU A 119 -15.58 19.50 -15.25
CA GLU A 119 -15.41 18.24 -14.53
C GLU A 119 -13.93 17.93 -14.45
N LEU A 120 -13.42 17.82 -13.23
CA LEU A 120 -12.06 17.38 -12.95
C LEU A 120 -12.11 15.94 -12.45
N ARG A 121 -11.30 15.08 -13.06
CA ARG A 121 -11.12 13.68 -12.66
C ARG A 121 -9.66 13.40 -12.36
N LEU A 122 -9.39 12.75 -11.24
CA LEU A 122 -8.07 12.29 -10.83
C LEU A 122 -8.04 10.76 -10.81
N TYR A 123 -7.01 10.19 -11.42
CA TYR A 123 -6.76 8.75 -11.48
C TYR A 123 -5.42 8.47 -10.78
N LEU A 124 -5.52 8.02 -9.53
CA LEU A 124 -4.39 7.58 -8.71
C LEU A 124 -4.23 6.06 -8.84
N PRO A 125 -3.01 5.51 -8.77
CA PRO A 125 -2.81 4.06 -8.77
C PRO A 125 -3.66 3.41 -7.68
N ASN A 126 -4.35 2.33 -8.03
CA ASN A 126 -5.11 1.54 -7.07
C ASN A 126 -4.30 0.31 -6.68
N THR A 127 -4.12 0.06 -5.39
CA THR A 127 -3.42 -1.11 -4.88
C THR A 127 -4.38 -1.96 -4.07
N THR A 128 -4.64 -3.17 -4.54
CA THR A 128 -5.43 -4.17 -3.82
C THR A 128 -4.51 -5.23 -3.25
N ILE A 129 -4.74 -5.58 -1.99
CA ILE A 129 -3.95 -6.57 -1.27
C ILE A 129 -4.87 -7.71 -0.89
N SER A 130 -4.43 -8.92 -1.15
CA SER A 130 -5.04 -10.12 -0.59
C SER A 130 -3.99 -10.99 0.07
N LEU A 131 -4.38 -11.59 1.18
CA LEU A 131 -3.57 -12.56 1.90
C LEU A 131 -4.24 -13.93 1.83
N THR A 132 -3.52 -14.94 1.37
CA THR A 132 -3.97 -16.34 1.39
C THR A 132 -3.00 -17.21 2.20
N GLY A 133 -3.43 -18.42 2.56
CA GLY A 133 -2.63 -19.35 3.36
C GLY A 133 -2.67 -19.08 4.86
N TYR A 134 -1.69 -19.63 5.59
CA TYR A 134 -1.62 -19.58 7.05
C TYR A 134 -0.23 -19.18 7.53
N PHE A 135 -0.21 -18.35 8.58
CA PHE A 135 1.02 -18.03 9.29
C PHE A 135 1.62 -19.28 9.92
N PRO A 136 2.96 -19.40 9.94
CA PRO A 136 3.65 -20.53 10.53
C PRO A 136 3.44 -20.54 12.05
N LYS A 137 3.25 -21.73 12.63
CA LYS A 137 3.16 -21.90 14.09
C LYS A 137 4.53 -22.27 14.66
N ARG A 138 4.87 -21.70 15.81
CA ARG A 138 6.05 -22.11 16.57
C ARG A 138 5.83 -23.51 17.15
N VAL A 139 6.85 -24.35 17.04
CA VAL A 139 6.97 -25.61 17.77
C VAL A 139 7.90 -25.36 18.94
N PHE A 140 7.42 -25.58 20.17
CA PHE A 140 8.24 -25.50 21.37
C PHE A 140 7.76 -26.53 22.38
N ILE A 141 8.63 -27.48 22.70
CA ILE A 141 8.36 -28.56 23.65
C ILE A 141 9.58 -28.65 24.57
N ASP A 142 9.39 -28.30 25.84
CA ASP A 142 10.44 -28.37 26.85
C ASP A 142 10.26 -29.64 27.70
N LEU A 143 11.13 -30.62 27.46
CA LEU A 143 11.24 -31.87 28.22
C LEU A 143 12.59 -31.94 28.95
N SER A 144 13.15 -30.78 29.32
CA SER A 144 14.46 -30.67 29.97
C SER A 144 14.42 -30.86 31.49
N ASP A 145 13.23 -30.99 32.06
CA ASP A 145 13.03 -31.09 33.50
C ASP A 145 13.64 -32.38 34.12
N GLY A 146 13.61 -32.44 35.45
CA GLY A 146 14.25 -33.51 36.21
C GLY A 146 13.66 -34.91 36.01
N ARG A 147 12.52 -35.05 35.31
CA ARG A 147 11.79 -36.31 35.19
C ARG A 147 12.53 -37.30 34.29
N ASP A 148 12.34 -38.58 34.56
CA ASP A 148 12.74 -39.64 33.64
C ASP A 148 11.75 -39.71 32.49
N ARG A 149 12.23 -39.84 31.25
CA ARG A 149 11.38 -39.79 30.05
C ARG A 149 11.84 -40.80 29.00
N ASN A 150 10.88 -41.57 28.50
CA ASN A 150 11.08 -42.48 27.37
C ASN A 150 10.56 -41.77 26.11
N ILE A 151 11.46 -41.09 25.41
CA ILE A 151 11.10 -40.27 24.26
C ILE A 151 11.06 -41.10 22.98
N GLN A 152 9.95 -41.07 22.25
CA GLN A 152 9.83 -41.64 20.91
C GLN A 152 9.28 -40.57 19.97
N ILE A 153 9.90 -40.36 18.82
CA ILE A 153 9.47 -39.34 17.86
C ILE A 153 9.26 -40.00 16.51
N GLY A 154 8.03 -39.90 16.02
CA GLY A 154 7.63 -40.46 14.73
C GLY A 154 6.12 -40.48 14.56
N GLN A 155 5.66 -41.27 13.59
CA GLN A 155 4.24 -41.37 13.24
C GLN A 155 3.44 -42.31 14.14
N GLY A 156 2.14 -42.03 14.24
CA GLY A 156 1.13 -42.90 14.86
C GLY A 156 1.19 -42.92 16.39
N SER A 157 0.36 -43.76 17.01
CA SER A 157 0.16 -43.80 18.47
C SER A 157 1.35 -44.36 19.27
N THR A 158 2.39 -44.83 18.60
CA THR A 158 3.58 -45.40 19.24
C THR A 158 4.80 -44.49 19.15
N GLY A 159 4.85 -43.53 18.21
CA GLY A 159 6.04 -42.69 17.99
C GLY A 159 7.30 -43.43 17.57
N ASN A 160 7.24 -44.74 17.36
CA ASN A 160 8.40 -45.60 17.14
C ASN A 160 8.54 -46.05 15.68
N ASN A 161 7.87 -45.36 14.77
CA ASN A 161 7.94 -45.63 13.34
C ASN A 161 8.89 -44.63 12.69
N PRO A 162 9.69 -45.05 11.70
CA PRO A 162 10.42 -44.11 10.88
C PRO A 162 9.45 -43.20 10.13
N PHE A 163 9.90 -41.98 9.81
CA PHE A 163 9.10 -40.99 9.10
C PHE A 163 9.89 -40.24 8.03
N ASP A 164 9.20 -39.69 7.06
CA ASP A 164 9.78 -38.93 5.96
C ASP A 164 10.28 -37.55 6.45
N ALA A 165 11.57 -37.30 6.18
CA ALA A 165 12.23 -36.06 6.55
C ALA A 165 13.17 -35.58 5.43
N ALA A 166 13.48 -34.28 5.43
CA ALA A 166 14.47 -33.68 4.54
C ALA A 166 15.52 -32.88 5.33
N ASN A 167 16.69 -32.66 4.71
CA ASN A 167 17.82 -31.89 5.27
C ASN A 167 18.17 -32.28 6.71
N VAL A 168 18.27 -33.60 6.97
CA VAL A 168 18.61 -34.11 8.30
C VAL A 168 20.07 -33.81 8.60
N THR A 169 20.32 -33.05 9.66
CA THR A 169 21.65 -32.64 10.11
C THR A 169 21.85 -32.97 11.58
N LEU A 170 23.08 -33.28 11.96
CA LEU A 170 23.51 -33.45 13.34
C LEU A 170 24.66 -32.49 13.60
N ASN A 171 24.48 -31.57 14.55
CA ASN A 171 25.44 -30.51 14.87
C ASN A 171 25.83 -29.64 13.66
N GLY A 172 24.87 -29.43 12.74
CA GLY A 172 25.05 -28.66 11.51
C GLY A 172 25.58 -29.46 10.31
N ASP A 173 26.10 -30.67 10.53
CA ASP A 173 26.59 -31.53 9.45
C ASP A 173 25.49 -32.44 8.91
N ASN A 174 25.44 -32.64 7.59
CA ASN A 174 24.51 -33.57 6.95
C ASN A 174 24.65 -34.97 7.55
N LEU A 175 23.57 -35.51 8.09
CA LEU A 175 23.56 -36.85 8.68
C LEU A 175 23.52 -37.90 7.55
N PRO A 176 24.54 -38.77 7.39
CA PRO A 176 24.55 -39.74 6.31
C PRO A 176 23.53 -40.85 6.55
N LYS A 177 22.83 -41.25 5.48
CA LYS A 177 21.94 -42.41 5.49
C LYS A 177 22.72 -43.69 5.76
N ARG A 178 22.35 -44.44 6.80
CA ARG A 178 22.90 -45.76 7.12
C ARG A 178 21.93 -46.60 7.95
N ASN A 179 22.17 -47.90 7.98
CA ASN A 179 21.30 -48.84 8.70
C ASN A 179 21.55 -48.87 10.22
N GLN A 180 22.72 -48.42 10.70
CA GLN A 180 23.06 -48.34 12.12
C GLN A 180 22.65 -46.99 12.73
N PRO A 181 22.05 -46.97 13.94
CA PRO A 181 21.74 -45.72 14.63
C PRO A 181 23.01 -44.93 15.00
N TYR A 182 22.87 -43.62 15.14
CA TYR A 182 23.80 -42.72 15.80
C TYR A 182 23.33 -42.54 17.24
N SER A 183 24.23 -42.68 18.21
CA SER A 183 23.94 -42.29 19.59
C SER A 183 24.06 -40.78 19.73
N LEU A 184 23.04 -40.16 20.29
CA LEU A 184 23.02 -38.73 20.58
C LEU A 184 23.54 -38.51 22.00
N SER A 185 24.43 -37.55 22.15
CA SER A 185 25.08 -37.15 23.40
C SER A 185 24.54 -35.81 23.90
N PRO A 186 24.68 -35.50 25.20
CA PRO A 186 24.37 -34.17 25.72
C PRO A 186 25.12 -33.08 24.94
N GLY A 187 24.41 -32.05 24.50
CA GLY A 187 24.90 -30.98 23.64
C GLY A 187 24.66 -31.19 22.15
N ASP A 188 24.29 -32.40 21.72
CA ASP A 188 23.95 -32.65 20.32
C ASP A 188 22.67 -31.93 19.90
N VAL A 189 22.64 -31.48 18.66
CA VAL A 189 21.51 -30.80 18.02
C VAL A 189 21.16 -31.54 16.73
N LEU A 190 20.00 -32.19 16.71
CA LEU A 190 19.46 -32.87 15.54
C LEU A 190 18.43 -31.95 14.88
N ALA A 191 18.65 -31.54 13.64
CA ALA A 191 17.72 -30.69 12.89
C ALA A 191 17.24 -31.35 11.59
N PHE A 192 15.97 -31.18 11.25
CA PHE A 192 15.37 -31.76 10.04
C PHE A 192 14.07 -31.03 9.65
N TYR A 193 13.62 -31.24 8.42
CA TYR A 193 12.27 -30.92 7.98
C TYR A 193 11.40 -32.16 8.02
N ALA A 194 10.39 -32.19 8.89
CA ALA A 194 9.35 -33.21 8.87
C ALA A 194 8.44 -32.99 7.66
N LEU A 195 8.27 -34.02 6.82
CA LEU A 195 7.41 -33.98 5.63
C LEU A 195 6.01 -34.54 5.90
N GLU A 196 5.81 -35.13 7.08
CA GLU A 196 4.57 -35.72 7.53
C GLU A 196 4.35 -35.47 9.03
N ASP A 197 3.10 -35.55 9.48
CA ASP A 197 2.75 -35.30 10.89
C ASP A 197 3.48 -36.30 11.79
N ILE A 198 4.17 -35.76 12.80
CA ILE A 198 4.89 -36.53 13.81
C ILE A 198 4.42 -36.15 15.21
N THR A 199 4.71 -37.01 16.18
CA THR A 199 4.43 -36.73 17.58
C THR A 199 5.68 -37.01 18.40
N VAL A 200 6.00 -36.11 19.32
CA VAL A 200 6.97 -36.39 20.39
C VAL A 200 6.19 -37.07 21.52
N HIS A 201 6.45 -38.35 21.73
CA HIS A 201 5.82 -39.14 22.79
C HIS A 201 6.75 -39.24 23.99
N ASP A 202 6.28 -38.84 25.16
CA ASP A 202 6.83 -39.28 26.43
C ASP A 202 6.05 -40.49 26.93
N ARG A 203 6.56 -41.67 26.57
CA ARG A 203 5.91 -42.96 26.89
C ARG A 203 5.92 -43.27 28.38
N LYS A 204 6.83 -42.66 29.16
CA LYS A 204 6.92 -42.91 30.60
C LYS A 204 5.87 -42.10 31.36
N ASN A 205 5.60 -40.88 30.92
CA ASN A 205 4.65 -39.98 31.57
C ASN A 205 3.27 -39.91 30.88
N GLY A 206 3.12 -40.51 29.69
CA GLY A 206 1.86 -40.53 28.94
C GLY A 206 1.51 -39.17 28.33
N GLU A 207 2.52 -38.37 28.00
CA GLU A 207 2.37 -37.03 27.40
C GLU A 207 2.71 -37.12 25.90
N ASP A 208 1.82 -36.59 25.04
CA ASP A 208 1.99 -36.58 23.59
C ASP A 208 1.96 -35.15 23.06
N TYR A 209 2.95 -34.80 22.23
CA TYR A 209 3.09 -33.46 21.65
C TYR A 209 3.10 -33.55 20.11
N PRO A 210 1.95 -33.34 19.45
CA PRO A 210 1.86 -33.42 18.00
C PRO A 210 2.55 -32.23 17.31
N ILE A 211 3.21 -32.50 16.19
CA ILE A 211 3.86 -31.52 15.31
C ILE A 211 3.31 -31.78 13.91
N SER A 212 2.45 -30.87 13.41
CA SER A 212 1.93 -31.01 12.04
C SER A 212 2.95 -30.57 11.01
N ALA A 213 3.05 -31.34 9.94
CA ALA A 213 3.92 -31.08 8.80
C ALA A 213 3.29 -30.13 7.77
N PRO A 214 4.11 -29.55 6.87
CA PRO A 214 5.57 -29.55 6.90
C PRO A 214 6.13 -28.65 7.99
N ALA A 215 7.17 -29.10 8.71
CA ALA A 215 7.76 -28.35 9.81
C ALA A 215 9.28 -28.50 9.87
N TYR A 216 9.99 -27.41 10.12
CA TYR A 216 11.38 -27.45 10.57
C TYR A 216 11.40 -27.77 12.06
N VAL A 217 12.22 -28.74 12.46
CA VAL A 217 12.34 -29.22 13.83
C VAL A 217 13.81 -29.32 14.20
N GLU A 218 14.16 -28.79 15.36
CA GLU A 218 15.45 -28.91 16.01
C GLU A 218 15.24 -29.58 17.38
N ILE A 219 16.04 -30.60 17.66
CA ILE A 219 16.04 -31.32 18.93
C ILE A 219 17.39 -31.12 19.58
N GLN A 220 17.40 -30.36 20.67
CA GLN A 220 18.57 -30.18 21.52
C GLN A 220 18.57 -31.24 22.62
N VAL A 221 19.68 -31.97 22.73
CA VAL A 221 19.88 -32.99 23.76
C VAL A 221 20.48 -32.37 25.00
N ILE A 222 19.70 -32.30 26.09
CA ILE A 222 20.14 -31.69 27.36
C ILE A 222 20.90 -32.71 28.20
N SER A 223 20.35 -33.92 28.34
CA SER A 223 20.98 -34.99 29.10
C SER A 223 20.44 -36.34 28.63
N THR A 224 21.30 -37.34 28.67
CA THR A 224 20.95 -38.72 28.34
C THR A 224 21.53 -39.61 29.43
N GLY A 225 20.71 -40.03 30.40
CA GLY A 225 21.13 -41.06 31.36
C GLY A 225 21.13 -42.48 30.76
N SER A 226 20.85 -42.60 29.46
CA SER A 226 20.60 -43.85 28.74
C SER A 226 20.56 -43.61 27.20
N ASN A 227 20.34 -44.67 26.40
CA ASN A 227 20.39 -44.63 24.93
C ASN A 227 19.34 -43.70 24.31
N PHE A 228 19.76 -42.52 23.85
CA PHE A 228 19.03 -41.70 22.87
C PHE A 228 19.70 -41.82 21.51
N GLN A 229 18.93 -42.17 20.49
CA GLN A 229 19.46 -42.58 19.19
C GLN A 229 18.64 -42.02 18.04
N VAL A 230 19.33 -41.70 16.95
CA VAL A 230 18.73 -41.35 15.66
C VAL A 230 19.24 -42.28 14.58
N LYS A 231 18.36 -42.76 13.72
CA LYS A 231 18.69 -43.52 12.51
C LYS A 231 18.07 -42.83 11.31
N TRP A 232 18.92 -42.46 10.35
CA TRP A 232 18.49 -41.95 9.05
C TRP A 232 18.81 -42.99 7.99
N SER A 233 17.80 -43.47 7.27
CA SER A 233 17.96 -44.56 6.28
C SER A 233 16.98 -44.39 5.12
N ASP A 234 16.98 -45.31 4.16
CA ASP A 234 16.03 -45.26 3.05
C ASP A 234 14.58 -45.49 3.46
N SER A 235 14.35 -46.03 4.66
CA SER A 235 13.01 -46.14 5.25
C SER A 235 12.56 -44.89 6.02
N GLY A 236 13.37 -43.83 6.06
CA GLY A 236 13.08 -42.59 6.79
C GLY A 236 13.91 -42.37 8.05
N LEU A 237 13.52 -41.34 8.81
CA LEU A 237 14.13 -40.87 10.06
C LEU A 237 13.44 -41.53 11.24
N HIS A 238 14.23 -42.14 12.10
CA HIS A 238 13.74 -42.83 13.28
C HIS A 238 14.49 -42.34 14.51
N ILE A 239 13.77 -41.78 15.48
CA ILE A 239 14.37 -41.18 16.68
C ILE A 239 13.75 -41.85 17.91
N THR A 240 14.61 -42.43 18.75
CA THR A 240 14.15 -43.18 19.93
C THR A 240 15.07 -42.97 21.12
N GLY A 241 14.46 -42.91 22.30
CA GLY A 241 15.11 -42.76 23.58
C GLY A 241 14.45 -43.63 24.63
N GLN A 242 15.26 -44.42 25.33
CA GLN A 242 14.80 -45.16 26.50
C GLN A 242 15.62 -44.72 27.70
N GLY A 243 14.98 -44.35 28.82
CA GLY A 243 15.57 -44.06 30.13
C GLY A 243 15.45 -42.59 30.59
N GLN A 244 16.56 -41.93 30.98
CA GLN A 244 16.55 -40.54 31.46
C GLN A 244 16.94 -39.59 30.33
N VAL A 245 16.09 -39.47 29.31
CA VAL A 245 16.31 -38.57 28.18
C VAL A 245 15.68 -37.22 28.47
N ARG A 246 16.46 -36.14 28.33
CA ARG A 246 16.02 -34.76 28.48
C ARG A 246 16.34 -34.01 27.21
N ILE A 247 15.31 -33.43 26.59
CA ILE A 247 15.43 -32.73 25.31
C ILE A 247 14.62 -31.44 25.35
N VAL A 248 15.01 -30.51 24.49
CA VAL A 248 14.17 -29.38 24.08
C VAL A 248 13.93 -29.54 22.58
N VAL A 249 12.67 -29.45 22.17
CA VAL A 249 12.30 -29.46 20.75
C VAL A 249 11.82 -28.07 20.38
N GLU A 250 12.51 -27.44 19.45
CA GLU A 250 12.14 -26.15 18.88
C GLU A 250 11.91 -26.28 17.38
N GLY A 251 11.16 -25.36 16.80
CA GLY A 251 10.92 -25.39 15.37
C GLY A 251 9.78 -24.50 14.95
N TYR A 252 9.35 -24.70 13.70
CA TYR A 252 8.21 -23.99 13.15
C TYR A 252 7.59 -24.76 12.00
N GLN A 253 6.27 -24.64 11.87
CA GLN A 253 5.57 -25.06 10.67
C GLN A 253 6.00 -24.20 9.49
N LYS A 254 6.06 -24.79 8.31
CA LYS A 254 6.35 -24.07 7.07
C LYS A 254 5.32 -22.97 6.84
N SER A 255 5.78 -21.80 6.45
CA SER A 255 4.91 -20.70 6.06
C SER A 255 4.17 -21.06 4.78
N THR A 256 2.86 -20.83 4.74
CA THR A 256 2.07 -20.95 3.50
C THR A 256 1.42 -19.63 3.11
N ILE A 257 1.80 -18.54 3.79
CA ILE A 257 1.23 -17.23 3.49
C ILE A 257 1.62 -16.85 2.07
N THR A 258 0.69 -16.25 1.33
CA THR A 258 0.98 -15.58 0.07
C THR A 258 0.37 -14.20 0.13
N VAL A 259 1.20 -13.19 -0.08
CA VAL A 259 0.75 -11.80 -0.24
C VAL A 259 0.61 -11.54 -1.72
N ASN A 260 -0.62 -11.35 -2.20
CA ASN A 260 -0.86 -10.89 -3.57
C ASN A 260 -1.11 -9.39 -3.53
N VAL A 261 -0.32 -8.65 -4.30
CA VAL A 261 -0.47 -7.21 -4.46
C VAL A 261 -0.70 -6.92 -5.92
N ASP A 262 -1.92 -6.50 -6.24
CA ASP A 262 -2.30 -6.08 -7.58
C ASP A 262 -2.31 -4.55 -7.60
N VAL A 263 -1.48 -3.97 -8.48
CA VAL A 263 -1.44 -2.53 -8.73
C VAL A 263 -2.09 -2.27 -10.08
N THR A 264 -3.20 -1.55 -10.09
CA THR A 264 -3.80 -1.03 -11.32
C THR A 264 -3.26 0.36 -11.60
N GLU A 265 -2.57 0.50 -12.72
CA GLU A 265 -1.99 1.77 -13.14
C GLU A 265 -3.09 2.79 -13.52
N PRO A 266 -2.83 4.10 -13.37
CA PRO A 266 -3.81 5.15 -13.68
C PRO A 266 -4.45 5.05 -15.07
N GLU A 267 -3.69 4.61 -16.08
CA GLU A 267 -4.15 4.43 -17.46
C GLU A 267 -5.19 3.31 -17.61
N GLU A 268 -5.20 2.32 -16.72
CA GLU A 268 -6.04 1.12 -16.79
C GLU A 268 -7.33 1.27 -15.98
N LEU A 269 -7.43 2.33 -15.17
CA LEU A 269 -8.60 2.60 -14.35
C LEU A 269 -9.80 3.05 -15.20
N THR A 270 -10.91 2.33 -15.06
CA THR A 270 -12.18 2.65 -15.72
C THR A 270 -12.97 3.74 -15.00
N ALA A 271 -12.72 3.94 -13.71
CA ALA A 271 -13.33 4.97 -12.87
C ALA A 271 -12.26 5.85 -12.21
N PRO A 272 -12.52 7.16 -12.04
CA PRO A 272 -11.57 8.04 -11.36
C PRO A 272 -11.53 7.77 -9.86
N SER A 273 -10.35 7.93 -9.25
CA SER A 273 -10.18 7.89 -7.79
C SER A 273 -10.84 9.09 -7.11
N TYR A 274 -10.97 10.20 -7.84
CA TYR A 274 -11.73 11.36 -7.41
C TYR A 274 -12.30 12.12 -8.59
N ARG A 275 -13.49 12.68 -8.38
CA ARG A 275 -14.24 13.39 -9.38
C ARG A 275 -14.95 14.56 -8.73
N ILE A 276 -14.84 15.73 -9.34
CA ILE A 276 -15.65 16.88 -9.00
C ILE A 276 -16.16 17.52 -10.29
N ALA A 277 -17.47 17.74 -10.37
CA ALA A 277 -18.07 18.53 -11.43
C ALA A 277 -18.78 19.74 -10.83
N VAL A 278 -18.63 20.88 -11.49
CA VAL A 278 -19.29 22.13 -11.11
C VAL A 278 -20.07 22.63 -12.31
N ILE A 279 -21.36 22.85 -12.10
CA ILE A 279 -22.32 23.33 -13.09
C ILE A 279 -23.02 24.54 -12.50
N ASN A 280 -23.00 25.66 -13.22
CA ASN A 280 -23.65 26.92 -12.85
C ASN A 280 -23.22 27.37 -11.44
N GLY A 281 -21.93 27.19 -11.16
CA GLY A 281 -21.29 27.57 -9.89
C GLY A 281 -21.59 26.66 -8.69
N SER A 282 -22.23 25.51 -8.89
CA SER A 282 -22.54 24.54 -7.82
C SER A 282 -21.98 23.15 -8.13
N LYS A 283 -21.52 22.42 -7.11
CA LYS A 283 -21.10 21.02 -7.26
C LYS A 283 -22.29 20.17 -7.71
N VAL A 284 -22.05 19.28 -8.67
CA VAL A 284 -23.03 18.32 -9.16
C VAL A 284 -22.38 16.94 -9.22
N ASP A 285 -23.05 15.93 -8.66
CA ASP A 285 -22.56 14.54 -8.69
C ASP A 285 -23.32 13.66 -9.69
N ASP A 286 -24.52 14.08 -10.13
CA ASP A 286 -25.40 13.33 -11.03
C ASP A 286 -24.84 13.30 -12.47
N ASP A 287 -24.45 12.12 -12.93
CA ASP A 287 -23.91 11.87 -14.28
C ASP A 287 -24.85 12.29 -15.41
N ALA A 288 -26.16 12.08 -15.24
CA ALA A 288 -27.15 12.44 -16.25
C ALA A 288 -27.36 13.96 -16.31
N VAL A 289 -27.22 14.68 -15.19
CA VAL A 289 -27.20 16.15 -15.19
C VAL A 289 -25.94 16.67 -15.89
N ILE A 290 -24.77 16.10 -15.58
CA ILE A 290 -23.50 16.52 -16.15
C ILE A 290 -23.45 16.27 -17.66
N GLN A 291 -23.86 15.08 -18.10
CA GLN A 291 -23.92 14.76 -19.53
C GLN A 291 -24.90 15.68 -20.27
N ARG A 292 -26.09 15.93 -19.71
CA ARG A 292 -27.05 16.86 -20.32
C ARG A 292 -26.53 18.29 -20.38
N SER A 293 -25.74 18.77 -19.40
CA SER A 293 -25.11 20.10 -19.47
C SER A 293 -24.14 20.16 -20.65
N ARG A 294 -23.24 19.17 -20.76
CA ARG A 294 -22.30 19.04 -21.88
C ARG A 294 -22.97 18.99 -23.24
N ASP A 295 -23.98 18.12 -23.41
CA ASP A 295 -24.65 17.94 -24.69
C ASP A 295 -25.34 19.21 -25.19
N ARG A 296 -25.69 20.14 -24.28
CA ARG A 296 -26.28 21.44 -24.59
C ARG A 296 -25.23 22.52 -24.86
N SER A 297 -23.97 22.30 -24.50
CA SER A 297 -22.92 23.30 -24.65
C SER A 297 -22.49 23.45 -26.10
N PRO A 298 -22.37 24.68 -26.63
CA PRO A 298 -21.81 24.92 -27.96
C PRO A 298 -20.29 24.66 -28.04
N TRP A 299 -19.61 24.52 -26.89
CA TRP A 299 -18.18 24.32 -26.81
C TRP A 299 -17.79 23.42 -25.63
N ILE A 300 -16.92 22.45 -25.87
CA ILE A 300 -16.35 21.58 -24.85
C ILE A 300 -14.86 21.44 -25.16
N GLU A 301 -14.01 21.66 -24.16
CA GLU A 301 -12.58 21.41 -24.22
C GLU A 301 -12.20 20.27 -23.30
N TYR A 302 -11.37 19.35 -23.80
CA TYR A 302 -10.82 18.23 -23.05
C TYR A 302 -9.30 18.32 -22.99
N ILE A 303 -8.75 18.19 -21.79
CA ILE A 303 -7.31 18.10 -21.60
C ILE A 303 -6.97 17.00 -20.59
N GLU A 304 -5.86 16.30 -20.87
CA GLU A 304 -5.28 15.30 -19.99
C GLU A 304 -3.86 15.70 -19.63
N ARG A 305 -3.46 15.44 -18.37
CA ARG A 305 -2.09 15.61 -17.93
C ARG A 305 -1.64 14.44 -17.07
N LYS A 306 -0.50 13.87 -17.45
CA LYS A 306 0.24 12.91 -16.64
C LYS A 306 1.19 13.68 -15.73
N VAL A 307 1.09 13.43 -14.43
CA VAL A 307 1.94 14.06 -13.41
C VAL A 307 2.53 13.01 -12.50
N THR A 308 3.60 13.39 -11.81
CA THR A 308 4.17 12.60 -10.73
C THR A 308 3.57 13.07 -9.41
N VAL A 309 3.04 12.16 -8.60
CA VAL A 309 2.59 12.40 -7.24
C VAL A 309 3.71 12.01 -6.29
N GLU A 310 4.08 12.90 -5.38
CA GLU A 310 4.83 12.51 -4.19
C GLU A 310 3.85 11.91 -3.18
N LYS A 311 4.16 10.73 -2.65
CA LYS A 311 3.37 10.06 -1.64
C LYS A 311 4.27 9.74 -0.45
N PHE A 312 3.94 10.35 0.68
CA PHE A 312 4.56 10.07 1.97
C PHE A 312 3.43 9.93 2.97
N ARG A 313 3.36 8.77 3.63
CA ARG A 313 2.40 8.55 4.70
C ARG A 313 3.14 7.97 5.88
N TYR A 314 2.96 8.61 7.03
CA TYR A 314 3.56 8.16 8.27
C TYR A 314 2.73 8.70 9.42
N GLU A 315 2.40 7.82 10.36
CA GLU A 315 1.78 8.17 11.63
C GLU A 315 2.59 7.45 12.71
N GLU A 316 3.25 8.19 13.62
CA GLU A 316 4.05 7.58 14.69
C GLU A 316 3.18 6.66 15.56
N ASN A 317 1.92 7.05 15.78
CA ASN A 317 0.94 6.27 16.53
C ASN A 317 -0.38 6.19 15.76
N ILE A 318 -0.93 4.99 15.62
CA ILE A 318 -2.21 4.73 14.97
C ILE A 318 -3.08 3.82 15.83
N ASN A 319 -4.35 4.21 15.99
CA ASN A 319 -5.37 3.41 16.67
C ASN A 319 -6.22 2.68 15.62
N VAL A 320 -6.39 1.38 15.79
CA VAL A 320 -7.06 0.50 14.82
C VAL A 320 -8.30 -0.10 15.47
N ASP A 321 -9.47 0.39 15.09
CA ASP A 321 -10.75 -0.03 15.67
C ASP A 321 -11.46 -1.14 14.87
N PHE A 322 -11.30 -1.15 13.54
CA PHE A 322 -12.04 -2.06 12.65
C PHE A 322 -11.17 -2.59 11.51
N SER A 323 -11.61 -3.71 10.95
CA SER A 323 -10.99 -4.35 9.80
C SER A 323 -11.19 -3.53 8.53
N SER A 324 -10.26 -2.63 8.23
CA SER A 324 -10.12 -2.01 6.91
C SER A 324 -8.65 -1.99 6.51
N THR A 325 -8.37 -2.38 5.27
CA THR A 325 -7.02 -2.32 4.74
C THR A 325 -6.58 -0.87 4.62
N THR A 326 -5.68 -0.45 5.49
CA THR A 326 -5.23 0.95 5.56
C THR A 326 -3.72 1.02 5.45
N GLU A 327 -3.22 1.90 4.58
CA GLU A 327 -1.79 2.26 4.56
C GLU A 327 -1.43 2.99 5.84
N TRP A 328 -0.48 2.46 6.60
CA TRP A 328 0.06 3.11 7.80
C TRP A 328 1.35 3.85 7.49
N ILE A 329 2.29 3.18 6.83
CA ILE A 329 3.61 3.74 6.48
C ILE A 329 3.81 3.59 4.97
N VAL A 330 4.20 4.65 4.28
CA VAL A 330 4.44 4.67 2.83
C VAL A 330 5.58 5.63 2.52
N GLY A 331 6.63 5.14 1.84
CA GLY A 331 7.73 5.99 1.39
C GLY A 331 8.91 5.19 0.86
N ARG A 332 10.11 5.78 0.97
CA ARG A 332 11.40 5.17 0.59
C ARG A 332 12.38 5.32 1.74
N LEU A 333 12.93 4.22 2.24
CA LEU A 333 14.04 4.26 3.19
C LEU A 333 15.31 4.76 2.49
N THR A 334 15.94 5.80 3.05
CA THR A 334 17.21 6.35 2.57
C THR A 334 18.42 5.80 3.33
N MET A 335 18.18 5.12 4.46
CA MET A 335 19.19 4.44 5.25
C MET A 335 18.67 3.13 5.84
N ASN A 336 19.58 2.28 6.28
CA ASN A 336 19.23 1.03 6.96
C ASN A 336 18.60 1.32 8.33
N VAL A 337 17.54 0.60 8.65
CA VAL A 337 16.85 0.75 9.93
C VAL A 337 17.74 0.20 11.05
N PRO A 338 17.99 0.95 12.14
CA PRO A 338 18.82 0.49 13.24
C PRO A 338 18.25 -0.76 13.92
N GLU A 339 19.13 -1.64 14.42
CA GLU A 339 18.69 -2.91 15.05
C GLU A 339 17.85 -2.71 16.32
N TYR A 340 18.02 -1.60 17.03
CA TYR A 340 17.24 -1.26 18.21
C TYR A 340 15.84 -0.70 17.88
N SER A 341 15.54 -0.48 16.60
CA SER A 341 14.30 0.12 16.14
C SER A 341 13.19 -0.93 16.03
N TYR A 342 12.02 -0.64 16.59
CA TYR A 342 10.87 -1.54 16.60
C TYR A 342 9.56 -0.76 16.54
N PHE A 343 8.47 -1.45 16.23
CA PHE A 343 7.13 -0.97 16.56
C PHE A 343 6.54 -1.81 17.69
N ARG A 344 5.71 -1.17 18.49
CA ARG A 344 4.98 -1.77 19.59
C ARG A 344 3.52 -1.86 19.23
N VAL A 345 2.94 -3.03 19.44
CA VAL A 345 1.49 -3.23 19.40
C VAL A 345 1.00 -3.34 20.83
N THR A 346 0.04 -2.51 21.21
CA THR A 346 -0.58 -2.49 22.55
C THR A 346 -2.07 -2.80 22.44
N VAL A 347 -2.56 -3.68 23.31
CA VAL A 347 -3.98 -4.02 23.44
C VAL A 347 -4.37 -4.06 24.91
N ALA A 348 -5.65 -3.81 25.22
CA ALA A 348 -6.13 -3.90 26.59
C ALA A 348 -5.99 -5.35 27.14
N PRO A 349 -5.75 -5.53 28.45
CA PRO A 349 -5.53 -6.85 29.05
C PRO A 349 -6.67 -7.85 28.81
N GLN A 350 -7.91 -7.38 28.66
CA GLN A 350 -9.07 -8.22 28.43
C GLN A 350 -9.31 -8.58 26.96
N TYR A 351 -8.72 -7.84 26.02
CA TYR A 351 -8.96 -8.06 24.59
C TYR A 351 -8.23 -9.31 24.10
N THR A 352 -8.92 -10.07 23.25
CA THR A 352 -8.41 -11.24 22.53
C THR A 352 -8.62 -11.03 21.04
N GLY A 353 -7.88 -11.76 20.21
CA GLY A 353 -7.98 -11.65 18.76
C GLY A 353 -6.62 -11.49 18.10
N ARG A 354 -6.62 -10.93 16.89
CA ARG A 354 -5.42 -10.76 16.08
C ARG A 354 -5.48 -9.51 15.23
N ILE A 355 -4.31 -8.97 14.91
CA ILE A 355 -4.11 -7.95 13.89
C ILE A 355 -3.07 -8.45 12.90
N ILE A 356 -3.33 -8.22 11.62
CA ILE A 356 -2.44 -8.61 10.53
C ILE A 356 -1.92 -7.35 9.85
N LEU A 357 -0.61 -7.26 9.72
CA LEU A 357 0.07 -6.28 8.90
C LEU A 357 0.65 -6.97 7.66
N VAL A 358 0.69 -6.24 6.56
CA VAL A 358 1.42 -6.62 5.35
C VAL A 358 2.46 -5.55 5.11
N ALA A 359 3.71 -5.95 4.91
CA ALA A 359 4.80 -5.03 4.65
C ALA A 359 5.44 -5.34 3.30
N ARG A 360 5.68 -4.30 2.51
CA ARG A 360 6.53 -4.33 1.32
C ARG A 360 7.92 -3.86 1.70
N ASP A 361 8.91 -4.68 1.38
CA ASP A 361 10.33 -4.37 1.53
C ASP A 361 11.03 -4.44 0.16
N GLY A 362 11.08 -3.32 -0.56
CA GLY A 362 11.53 -3.32 -1.96
C GLY A 362 10.57 -4.11 -2.85
N GLU A 363 11.02 -5.26 -3.34
CA GLU A 363 10.21 -6.18 -4.16
C GLU A 363 9.64 -7.37 -3.36
N GLU A 364 10.05 -7.53 -2.09
CA GLU A 364 9.58 -8.60 -1.23
C GLU A 364 8.37 -8.18 -0.40
N TYR A 365 7.54 -9.15 -0.04
CA TYR A 365 6.40 -8.96 0.85
C TYR A 365 6.49 -9.86 2.07
N ARG A 366 6.11 -9.30 3.22
CA ARG A 366 6.10 -9.97 4.52
C ARG A 366 4.75 -9.81 5.17
N GLY A 367 4.25 -10.90 5.75
CA GLY A 367 3.12 -10.86 6.67
C GLY A 367 3.62 -10.71 8.09
N VAL A 368 2.89 -9.93 8.89
CA VAL A 368 3.07 -9.87 10.34
C VAL A 368 1.74 -10.21 10.99
N LEU A 369 1.68 -11.29 11.74
CA LEU A 369 0.54 -11.64 12.57
C LEU A 369 0.87 -11.29 14.01
N ILE A 370 0.04 -10.48 14.65
CA ILE A 370 0.07 -10.27 16.10
C ILE A 370 -1.21 -10.83 16.68
N GLU A 371 -1.12 -11.74 17.65
CA GLU A 371 -2.29 -12.41 18.22
C GLU A 371 -2.20 -12.56 19.74
N LYS A 372 -3.39 -12.65 20.34
CA LYS A 372 -3.59 -12.98 21.75
C LYS A 372 -4.79 -13.91 21.87
N GLN A 373 -4.53 -15.12 22.35
CA GLN A 373 -5.51 -16.22 22.31
C GLN A 373 -6.50 -16.17 23.48
N SER A 374 -6.09 -15.65 24.63
CA SER A 374 -6.93 -15.48 25.82
C SER A 374 -6.51 -14.25 26.63
N SER A 375 -7.39 -13.77 27.53
CA SER A 375 -7.10 -12.62 28.40
C SER A 375 -5.84 -12.79 29.24
N ASP A 376 -5.51 -14.03 29.62
CA ASP A 376 -4.34 -14.38 30.42
C ASP A 376 -3.10 -14.74 29.60
N SER A 377 -3.26 -14.96 28.29
CA SER A 377 -2.13 -15.22 27.40
C SER A 377 -1.32 -13.94 27.16
N VAL A 378 -0.02 -14.14 26.95
CA VAL A 378 0.86 -13.12 26.38
C VAL A 378 0.51 -12.87 24.92
N ILE A 379 0.84 -11.69 24.42
CA ILE A 379 0.76 -11.38 23.00
C ILE A 379 1.95 -12.00 22.29
N GLN A 380 1.68 -12.62 21.15
CA GLN A 380 2.69 -13.19 20.27
C GLN A 380 2.68 -12.45 18.93
N ALA A 381 3.84 -12.32 18.31
CA ALA A 381 3.95 -11.84 16.94
C ALA A 381 4.78 -12.78 16.07
N ILE A 382 4.38 -12.93 14.82
CA ILE A 382 4.99 -13.80 13.83
C ILE A 382 5.27 -12.96 12.59
N VAL A 383 6.53 -12.89 12.18
CA VAL A 383 6.95 -12.27 10.91
C VAL A 383 7.34 -13.38 9.95
N ALA A 384 6.70 -13.44 8.79
CA ALA A 384 6.95 -14.46 7.79
C ALA A 384 6.94 -13.85 6.38
N THR A 385 7.68 -14.48 5.47
CA THR A 385 7.68 -14.18 4.04
C THR A 385 6.70 -15.09 3.30
N SER A 386 6.31 -14.68 2.09
CA SER A 386 5.50 -15.51 1.20
C SER A 386 6.24 -16.72 0.63
N ASP A 387 7.56 -16.70 0.69
CA ASP A 387 8.44 -17.80 0.32
C ASP A 387 9.23 -18.32 1.54
N ASP A 388 9.78 -19.52 1.43
CA ASP A 388 10.69 -20.10 2.43
C ASP A 388 12.10 -19.50 2.37
N SER A 389 12.27 -18.32 1.76
CA SER A 389 13.58 -17.67 1.60
C SER A 389 14.20 -17.32 2.96
N SER A 390 13.37 -17.07 3.97
CA SER A 390 13.77 -16.69 5.32
C SER A 390 12.94 -17.46 6.37
N PRO A 391 13.58 -18.02 7.41
CA PRO A 391 12.86 -18.58 8.55
C PRO A 391 11.91 -17.53 9.18
N PRO A 392 10.70 -17.94 9.58
CA PRO A 392 9.80 -17.04 10.29
C PRO A 392 10.40 -16.64 11.64
N LYS A 393 10.15 -15.41 12.05
CA LYS A 393 10.60 -14.85 13.32
C LYS A 393 9.44 -14.77 14.29
N PHE A 394 9.65 -15.25 15.50
CA PHE A 394 8.65 -15.28 16.56
C PHE A 394 9.04 -14.32 17.68
N TYR A 395 8.07 -13.53 18.13
CA TYR A 395 8.23 -12.58 19.23
C TYR A 395 7.18 -12.84 20.28
N GLN A 396 7.58 -12.69 21.54
CA GLN A 396 6.70 -12.84 22.67
C GLN A 396 6.79 -11.59 23.53
N GLY A 397 5.64 -10.98 23.77
CA GLY A 397 5.51 -9.83 24.62
C GLY A 397 5.02 -10.19 26.03
N ASN A 398 4.24 -9.28 26.60
CA ASN A 398 3.51 -9.50 27.84
C ASN A 398 2.00 -9.59 27.55
N LYS A 399 1.14 -9.49 28.57
CA LYS A 399 -0.33 -9.57 28.40
C LYS A 399 -0.95 -8.40 27.64
N THR A 400 -0.23 -7.30 27.45
CA THR A 400 -0.76 -6.03 26.91
C THR A 400 0.02 -5.50 25.72
N SER A 401 1.24 -5.96 25.48
CA SER A 401 2.08 -5.42 24.42
C SER A 401 3.08 -6.44 23.88
N VAL A 402 3.45 -6.31 22.61
CA VAL A 402 4.58 -7.00 21.97
C VAL A 402 5.39 -5.99 21.14
N ASP A 403 6.71 -6.16 21.15
CA ASP A 403 7.65 -5.38 20.36
C ASP A 403 8.13 -6.22 19.18
N VAL A 404 8.05 -5.65 17.98
CA VAL A 404 8.51 -6.30 16.74
C VAL A 404 9.57 -5.42 16.09
N PRO A 405 10.84 -5.89 16.02
CA PRO A 405 11.92 -5.14 15.39
C PRO A 405 11.63 -4.83 13.93
N TRP A 406 11.89 -3.60 13.52
CA TRP A 406 11.78 -3.21 12.12
C TRP A 406 12.77 -3.96 11.23
N SER A 407 13.94 -4.34 11.76
CA SER A 407 14.94 -5.18 11.07
C SER A 407 14.45 -6.59 10.73
N SER A 408 13.30 -7.00 11.27
CA SER A 408 12.64 -8.25 10.89
C SER A 408 11.69 -8.11 9.72
N ILE A 409 11.32 -6.87 9.40
CA ILE A 409 10.45 -6.53 8.28
C ILE A 409 11.29 -5.96 7.14
N PHE A 410 12.15 -4.99 7.42
CA PHE A 410 12.98 -4.31 6.43
C PHE A 410 14.42 -4.82 6.52
N GLN A 411 14.85 -5.56 5.50
CA GLN A 411 16.22 -6.05 5.41
C GLN A 411 17.21 -4.91 5.18
N ALA A 412 18.49 -5.14 5.47
CA ALA A 412 19.53 -4.19 5.08
C ALA A 412 19.62 -4.10 3.54
N PHE A 413 19.93 -2.91 3.02
CA PHE A 413 20.17 -2.66 1.61
C PHE A 413 21.43 -1.81 1.42
N ASP A 414 21.96 -1.81 0.20
CA ASP A 414 23.10 -0.97 -0.18
C ASP A 414 22.63 0.48 -0.36
N THR A 415 22.88 1.30 0.66
CA THR A 415 22.52 2.72 0.68
C THR A 415 23.33 3.54 -0.32
N SER A 416 24.43 3.01 -0.86
CA SER A 416 25.20 3.69 -1.91
C SER A 416 24.53 3.62 -3.29
N VAL A 417 23.66 2.63 -3.49
CA VAL A 417 22.95 2.38 -4.76
C VAL A 417 21.59 3.09 -4.81
N GLY A 418 21.11 3.58 -3.67
CA GLY A 418 19.93 4.44 -3.60
C GLY A 418 19.09 4.19 -2.35
N SER A 419 17.77 4.25 -2.52
CA SER A 419 16.77 4.14 -1.45
C SER A 419 15.77 3.02 -1.78
N LYS A 420 15.22 2.36 -0.76
CA LYS A 420 14.30 1.23 -0.92
C LYS A 420 12.85 1.61 -0.65
N VAL A 421 11.94 1.30 -1.58
CA VAL A 421 10.49 1.54 -1.38
C VAL A 421 9.99 0.66 -0.24
N ILE A 422 9.27 1.24 0.70
CA ILE A 422 8.60 0.51 1.76
C ILE A 422 7.14 0.94 1.89
N THR A 423 6.30 -0.03 2.23
CA THR A 423 4.92 0.23 2.62
C THR A 423 4.51 -0.73 3.72
N VAL A 424 3.74 -0.26 4.70
CA VAL A 424 3.09 -1.11 5.70
C VAL A 424 1.59 -0.85 5.64
N TRP A 425 0.83 -1.91 5.38
CA TRP A 425 -0.62 -1.92 5.44
C TRP A 425 -1.09 -2.63 6.69
N ILE A 426 -2.06 -2.05 7.36
CA ILE A 426 -2.86 -2.72 8.38
C ILE A 426 -3.96 -3.45 7.61
N TYR A 427 -3.82 -4.78 7.47
CA TYR A 427 -4.69 -5.59 6.62
C TYR A 427 -6.02 -5.93 7.31
N GLY A 428 -5.98 -6.18 8.62
CA GLY A 428 -7.21 -6.44 9.37
C GLY A 428 -6.98 -6.55 10.87
N ASN A 429 -7.97 -6.13 11.64
CA ASN A 429 -8.02 -6.24 13.08
C ASN A 429 -9.27 -7.04 13.49
N THR A 430 -9.09 -8.07 14.31
CA THR A 430 -10.16 -8.86 14.92
C THR A 430 -10.06 -8.87 16.45
N PHE A 431 -9.29 -7.95 17.04
CA PHE A 431 -9.33 -7.75 18.48
C PHE A 431 -10.70 -7.22 18.91
N ASP A 432 -11.12 -7.58 20.13
CA ASP A 432 -12.40 -7.14 20.72
C ASP A 432 -12.48 -5.62 21.02
N GLY A 433 -11.49 -4.84 20.57
CA GLY A 433 -11.43 -3.39 20.73
C GLY A 433 -10.25 -2.77 19.98
N THR A 434 -9.98 -1.50 20.30
CA THR A 434 -8.92 -0.71 19.68
C THR A 434 -7.54 -1.31 19.95
N VAL A 435 -6.75 -1.44 18.88
CA VAL A 435 -5.33 -1.78 18.95
C VAL A 435 -4.52 -0.53 18.69
N GLU A 436 -3.59 -0.21 19.59
CA GLU A 436 -2.62 0.88 19.38
C GLU A 436 -1.37 0.29 18.74
N ILE A 437 -0.93 0.85 17.62
CA ILE A 437 0.34 0.53 16.98
C ILE A 437 1.20 1.79 17.00
N LYS A 438 2.36 1.69 17.65
CA LYS A 438 3.30 2.80 17.77
C LYS A 438 4.66 2.44 17.19
N ASP A 439 5.16 3.28 16.30
CA ASP A 439 6.55 3.25 15.86
C ASP A 439 7.45 3.82 16.96
N MET A 440 8.36 3.00 17.49
CA MET A 440 9.38 3.41 18.46
C MET A 440 10.73 3.70 17.79
N GLY A 441 10.78 3.58 16.47
CA GLY A 441 11.94 3.75 15.63
C GLY A 441 12.09 5.12 14.99
N HIS A 442 11.01 5.90 14.94
CA HIS A 442 10.94 7.17 14.21
C HIS A 442 11.38 7.01 12.74
N LEU A 443 10.75 6.07 12.04
CA LEU A 443 11.08 5.75 10.64
C LEU A 443 10.95 6.95 9.71
N ASP A 444 10.10 7.94 10.04
CA ASP A 444 9.97 9.19 9.29
C ASP A 444 11.30 9.91 9.10
N THR A 445 12.19 9.85 10.08
CA THR A 445 13.52 10.47 10.01
C THR A 445 14.46 9.81 8.99
N MET A 446 14.10 8.61 8.52
CA MET A 446 14.88 7.77 7.61
C MET A 446 14.17 7.55 6.27
N MET A 447 13.04 8.22 6.07
CA MET A 447 12.18 8.02 4.92
C MET A 447 12.05 9.31 4.10
N GLU A 448 11.97 9.12 2.79
CA GLU A 448 11.56 10.15 1.84
C GLU A 448 10.25 9.73 1.14
N PRO A 449 9.53 10.68 0.51
CA PRO A 449 8.38 10.34 -0.31
C PRO A 449 8.75 9.36 -1.43
N LYS A 450 7.83 8.45 -1.73
CA LYS A 450 7.87 7.71 -3.00
C LYS A 450 7.16 8.52 -4.08
N PHE A 451 7.49 8.25 -5.33
CA PHE A 451 6.92 8.96 -6.47
C PHE A 451 6.13 8.00 -7.34
N GLU A 452 4.87 8.35 -7.62
CA GLU A 452 3.94 7.54 -8.41
C GLU A 452 3.40 8.35 -9.58
N ARG A 453 2.96 7.67 -10.65
CA ARG A 453 2.32 8.33 -11.79
C ARG A 453 0.84 8.56 -11.47
N THR A 454 0.25 9.59 -12.06
CA THR A 454 -1.16 9.93 -11.90
C THR A 454 -1.64 10.69 -13.12
N ILE A 455 -2.93 10.56 -13.43
CA ILE A 455 -3.56 11.24 -14.56
C ILE A 455 -4.63 12.20 -14.04
N LEU A 456 -4.56 13.45 -14.47
CA LEU A 456 -5.62 14.44 -14.32
C LEU A 456 -6.31 14.60 -15.67
N LYS A 457 -7.63 14.48 -15.67
CA LYS A 457 -8.48 14.75 -16.85
C LYS A 457 -9.42 15.89 -16.50
N LEU A 458 -9.49 16.89 -17.37
CA LEU A 458 -10.35 18.04 -17.19
C LEU A 458 -11.17 18.26 -18.45
N TRP A 459 -12.47 18.43 -18.24
CA TRP A 459 -13.39 18.93 -19.25
C TRP A 459 -13.88 20.29 -18.80
N VAL A 460 -13.91 21.27 -19.71
CA VAL A 460 -14.48 22.61 -19.47
C VAL A 460 -15.46 22.92 -20.59
N TRP A 461 -16.62 23.47 -20.27
CA TRP A 461 -17.65 23.81 -21.25
C TRP A 461 -18.44 25.06 -20.83
N ASP A 462 -19.18 25.65 -21.76
CA ASP A 462 -20.05 26.80 -21.46
C ASP A 462 -21.34 26.35 -20.78
N ASP A 463 -21.81 27.15 -19.81
CA ASP A 463 -23.20 27.10 -19.38
C ASP A 463 -24.09 27.62 -20.52
N SER A 464 -25.21 26.94 -20.76
CA SER A 464 -26.12 27.19 -21.90
C SER A 464 -27.06 28.36 -21.66
#